data_AF-A0A7Y5RRR3-F1
#
_entry.id   AF-A0A7Y5RRR3-F1
#
_cell.length_a   1.000
_cell.length_b   1.000
_cell.length_c   1.000
_cell.angle_alpha   90.00
_cell.angle_beta   90.00
_cell.angle_gamma   90.00
#
_symmetry.space_group_name_H-M   'P 1'
#
loop_
_entity.id
_entity.type
_entity.pdbx_description
1 polymer ?
#
loop_
_entity_poly.entity_id
_entity_poly.type
_entity_poly.pdbx_seq_one_letter_code
_entity_poly.pdbx_strand_id
1 'polypeptide(L)'
;MALELTKLERAVMDALLDGDHPVLGILRQQYAEAKVVSRELSGVGFFTNFTVPESVPRLKEEIGLIGGVGAEVEGINHGAGFWLFLKDGHINMLEGFTYDDPWHDPDLAEDFQLSYHNLGPVERRTQRDRATIEKSFSVNWPKVN
;
A
#
# COMPACT_ATOMS: atom_id res chain seq x y z
N MET A 1 -2.84 -1.71 24.38
CA MET A 1 -3.77 -1.15 23.37
C MET A 1 -3.28 -1.62 22.01
N ALA A 2 -4.16 -2.06 21.12
CA ALA A 2 -3.78 -2.44 19.76
C ALA A 2 -3.52 -1.16 18.95
N LEU A 3 -2.51 -1.18 18.08
CA LEU A 3 -2.28 -0.09 17.13
C LEU A 3 -3.29 -0.26 15.99
N GLU A 4 -3.98 0.82 15.64
CA GLU A 4 -5.00 0.80 14.59
C GLU A 4 -4.48 1.51 13.34
N LEU A 5 -5.05 1.14 12.20
CA LEU A 5 -4.80 1.85 10.95
C LEU A 5 -5.47 3.22 10.97
N THR A 6 -4.74 4.21 10.44
CA THR A 6 -5.26 5.55 10.20
C THR A 6 -6.31 5.52 9.09
N LYS A 7 -7.01 6.65 8.90
CA LYS A 7 -7.98 6.79 7.80
C LYS A 7 -7.30 6.64 6.44
N LEU A 8 -6.14 7.28 6.26
CA LEU A 8 -5.35 7.20 5.04
C LEU A 8 -4.88 5.77 4.78
N GLU A 9 -4.26 5.11 5.77
CA GLU A 9 -3.74 3.75 5.58
C GLU A 9 -4.84 2.77 5.22
N ARG A 10 -6.00 2.86 5.88
CA ARG A 10 -7.16 2.01 5.56
C ARG A 10 -7.62 2.22 4.13
N ALA A 11 -7.81 3.48 3.72
CA ALA A 11 -8.26 3.79 2.37
C ALA A 11 -7.26 3.35 1.30
N VAL A 12 -5.96 3.49 1.59
CA VAL A 12 -4.87 3.02 0.71
C VAL A 12 -4.85 1.49 0.62
N MET A 13 -5.00 0.78 1.74
CA MET A 13 -5.10 -0.68 1.75
C MET A 13 -6.31 -1.16 0.94
N ASP A 14 -7.47 -0.54 1.13
CA ASP A 14 -8.67 -0.86 0.36
C ASP A 14 -8.42 -0.63 -1.15
N ALA A 15 -7.77 0.47 -1.52
CA ALA A 15 -7.46 0.77 -2.92
C ALA A 15 -6.39 -0.17 -3.53
N LEU A 16 -5.35 -0.52 -2.76
CA LEU A 16 -4.30 -1.45 -3.21
C LEU A 16 -4.84 -2.87 -3.41
N LEU A 17 -5.86 -3.25 -2.64
CA LEU A 17 -6.50 -4.56 -2.68
C LEU A 17 -7.79 -4.60 -3.50
N ASP A 18 -8.18 -3.48 -4.11
CA ASP A 18 -9.36 -3.38 -4.96
C ASP A 18 -9.19 -4.10 -6.32
N GLY A 19 -10.29 -4.68 -6.80
CA GLY A 19 -10.36 -5.40 -8.07
C GLY A 19 -10.67 -6.90 -7.95
N ASP A 20 -11.21 -7.45 -9.03
CA ASP A 20 -11.59 -8.87 -9.12
C ASP A 20 -10.43 -9.72 -9.67
N HIS A 21 -9.47 -10.02 -8.79
CA HIS A 21 -8.35 -10.92 -9.09
C HIS A 21 -8.12 -11.92 -7.93
N PRO A 22 -7.87 -13.21 -8.19
CA PRO A 22 -7.71 -14.23 -7.15
C PRO A 22 -6.66 -13.89 -6.09
N VAL A 23 -5.50 -13.35 -6.50
CA VAL A 23 -4.44 -12.85 -5.59
C VAL A 23 -5.00 -11.81 -4.62
N LEU A 24 -5.71 -10.80 -5.13
CA LEU A 24 -6.30 -9.75 -4.29
C LEU A 24 -7.39 -10.31 -3.38
N GLY A 25 -8.13 -11.33 -3.82
CA GLY A 25 -9.07 -12.08 -2.99
C GLY A 25 -8.42 -12.74 -1.78
N ILE A 26 -7.23 -13.33 -1.94
CA ILE A 26 -6.46 -13.90 -0.82
C ILE A 26 -5.91 -12.79 0.08
N LEU A 27 -5.36 -11.72 -0.49
CA LEU A 27 -4.81 -10.62 0.28
C LEU A 27 -5.87 -9.88 1.10
N ARG A 28 -7.11 -9.77 0.61
CA ARG A 28 -8.24 -9.24 1.40
C ARG A 28 -8.58 -10.12 2.60
N GLN A 29 -8.45 -11.45 2.50
CA GLN A 29 -8.60 -12.34 3.65
C GLN A 29 -7.48 -12.14 4.67
N GLN A 30 -6.24 -11.97 4.21
CA GLN A 30 -5.11 -11.63 5.07
C GLN A 30 -5.31 -10.29 5.77
N TYR A 31 -5.74 -9.27 5.03
CA TYR A 31 -5.95 -7.93 5.56
C TYR A 31 -7.03 -7.90 6.66
N ALA A 32 -8.10 -8.66 6.51
CA ALA A 32 -9.18 -8.75 7.50
C ALA A 32 -8.71 -9.28 8.87
N GLU A 33 -7.67 -10.12 8.88
CA GLU A 33 -7.11 -10.74 10.10
C GLU A 33 -5.76 -10.12 10.51
N ALA A 34 -5.23 -9.20 9.70
CA ALA A 34 -3.95 -8.56 9.95
C ALA A 34 -4.03 -7.62 11.15
N LYS A 35 -2.93 -7.54 11.91
CA LYS A 35 -2.78 -6.59 13.01
C LYS A 35 -1.59 -5.70 12.76
N VAL A 36 -1.72 -4.43 13.10
CA VAL A 36 -0.59 -3.50 13.06
C VAL A 36 0.32 -3.77 14.26
N VAL A 37 1.59 -4.02 13.97
CA VAL A 37 2.63 -4.33 14.97
C VAL A 37 3.38 -3.07 15.37
N SER A 38 3.77 -2.25 14.39
CA SER A 38 4.49 -1.01 14.60
C SER A 38 4.24 -0.03 13.47
N ARG A 39 4.47 1.26 13.75
CA ARG A 39 4.55 2.34 12.77
C ARG A 39 5.85 3.11 12.99
N GLU A 40 6.58 3.35 11.92
CA GLU A 40 7.84 4.10 11.93
C GLU A 40 7.72 5.29 10.99
N LEU A 41 8.09 6.49 11.44
CA LEU A 41 8.11 7.69 10.63
C LEU A 41 9.53 7.98 10.16
N SER A 42 9.74 8.11 8.85
CA SER A 42 11.06 8.40 8.26
C SER A 42 11.32 9.91 8.12
N GLY A 43 10.30 10.74 8.33
CA GLY A 43 10.32 12.18 8.06
C GLY A 43 9.89 12.55 6.64
N VAL A 44 9.92 11.61 5.70
CA VAL A 44 9.39 11.75 4.31
C VAL A 44 8.32 10.71 4.00
N GLY A 45 7.82 10.03 5.04
CA GLY A 45 6.92 8.91 4.90
C GLY A 45 6.80 8.10 6.17
N PHE A 46 6.23 6.91 6.03
CA PHE A 46 6.03 5.96 7.10
C PHE A 46 6.11 4.51 6.63
N PHE A 47 6.37 3.64 7.60
CA PHE A 47 6.29 2.20 7.47
C PHE A 47 5.33 1.64 8.51
N THR A 48 4.32 0.91 8.06
CA THR A 48 3.33 0.25 8.92
C THR A 48 3.49 -1.25 8.77
N ASN A 49 4.00 -1.88 9.82
CA ASN A 49 4.30 -3.31 9.84
C ASN A 49 3.09 -4.10 10.31
N PHE A 50 2.84 -5.23 9.65
CA PHE A 50 1.72 -6.11 9.94
C PHE A 50 2.17 -7.47 10.44
N THR A 51 1.30 -8.12 11.19
CA THR A 51 1.34 -9.57 11.40
C THR A 51 0.05 -10.18 10.87
N VAL A 52 0.17 -11.30 10.17
CA VAL A 52 -0.95 -12.07 9.63
C VAL A 52 -0.92 -13.46 10.29
N PRO A 53 -2.03 -13.93 10.91
CA PRO A 53 -2.06 -15.25 11.52
C PRO A 53 -1.77 -16.37 10.51
N GLU A 54 -1.06 -17.42 10.94
CA GLU A 54 -0.71 -18.57 10.07
C GLU A 54 -1.93 -19.36 9.59
N SER A 55 -3.08 -19.22 10.25
CA SER A 55 -4.35 -19.83 9.85
C SER A 55 -4.95 -19.23 8.57
N VAL A 56 -4.46 -18.06 8.14
CA VAL A 56 -4.98 -17.36 6.95
C VAL A 56 -4.25 -17.83 5.69
N PRO A 57 -4.94 -18.05 4.55
CA PRO A 57 -4.28 -18.50 3.33
C PRO A 57 -3.14 -17.59 2.88
N ARG A 58 -2.02 -18.20 2.48
CA ARG A 58 -0.88 -17.53 1.85
C ARG A 58 -0.98 -17.58 0.33
N LEU A 59 -0.45 -16.58 -0.35
CA LEU A 59 -0.25 -16.62 -1.80
C LEU A 59 0.73 -17.74 -2.16
N LYS A 60 0.47 -18.39 -3.29
CA LYS A 60 1.37 -19.39 -3.86
C LYS A 60 2.34 -18.75 -4.86
N GLU A 61 1.93 -17.66 -5.51
CA GLU A 61 2.82 -16.91 -6.39
C GLU A 61 3.82 -16.07 -5.59
N GLU A 62 5.04 -15.94 -6.13
CA GLU A 62 6.07 -15.04 -5.59
C GLU A 62 5.79 -13.61 -6.04
N ILE A 63 4.90 -12.93 -5.31
CA ILE A 63 4.66 -11.49 -5.45
C ILE A 63 5.32 -10.81 -4.26
N GLY A 64 6.30 -9.94 -4.53
CA GLY A 64 7.06 -9.24 -3.48
C GLY A 64 6.47 -7.88 -3.10
N LEU A 65 5.78 -7.21 -4.03
CA LEU A 65 5.18 -5.91 -3.77
C LEU A 65 3.95 -5.65 -4.65
N ILE A 66 3.06 -4.80 -4.16
CA ILE A 66 1.92 -4.23 -4.91
C ILE A 66 1.98 -2.71 -4.78
N GLY A 67 1.86 -2.02 -5.90
CA GLY A 67 1.80 -0.56 -5.94
C GLY A 67 0.71 -0.04 -6.88
N GLY A 68 0.88 1.22 -7.31
CA GLY A 68 -0.04 1.88 -8.24
C GLY A 68 -1.16 2.67 -7.57
N VAL A 69 -1.05 2.93 -6.26
CA VAL A 69 -1.90 3.89 -5.54
C VAL A 69 -1.05 5.07 -5.11
N GLY A 70 -1.58 6.27 -5.33
CA GLY A 70 -1.06 7.52 -4.80
C GLY A 70 -2.19 8.34 -4.17
N ALA A 71 -1.83 9.41 -3.48
CA ALA A 71 -2.78 10.34 -2.88
C ALA A 71 -2.30 11.78 -3.00
N GLU A 72 -3.23 12.69 -3.29
CA GLU A 72 -3.07 14.10 -2.94
C GLU A 72 -3.49 14.23 -1.47
N VAL A 73 -2.59 14.74 -0.63
CA VAL A 73 -2.81 14.87 0.82
C VAL A 73 -2.62 16.34 1.19
N GLU A 74 -3.54 16.91 1.95
CA GLU A 74 -3.40 18.30 2.40
C GLU A 74 -2.07 18.49 3.14
N GLY A 75 -1.31 19.52 2.75
CA GLY A 75 0.01 19.81 3.32
C GLY A 75 1.18 19.08 2.65
N ILE A 76 0.94 18.22 1.65
CA ILE A 76 1.99 17.56 0.84
C ILE A 76 1.89 18.07 -0.61
N ASN A 77 2.87 18.85 -1.06
CA ASN A 77 2.78 19.57 -2.35
C ASN A 77 2.77 18.64 -3.56
N HIS A 78 3.55 17.57 -3.53
CA HIS A 78 3.69 16.65 -4.67
C HIS A 78 2.90 15.35 -4.49
N GLY A 79 2.04 15.29 -3.46
CA GLY A 79 1.32 14.09 -3.08
C GLY A 79 2.22 12.98 -2.52
N ALA A 80 1.61 11.81 -2.36
CA ALA A 80 2.21 10.63 -1.76
C ALA A 80 2.02 9.39 -2.64
N GLY A 81 2.99 8.49 -2.62
CA GLY A 81 2.91 7.15 -3.20
C GLY A 81 2.83 6.08 -2.11
N PHE A 82 2.27 4.92 -2.47
CA PHE A 82 2.12 3.81 -1.53
C PHE A 82 2.51 2.47 -2.13
N TRP A 83 3.21 1.66 -1.33
CA TRP A 83 3.59 0.29 -1.66
C TRP A 83 3.21 -0.66 -0.54
N LEU A 84 2.61 -1.79 -0.92
CA LEU A 84 2.35 -2.92 -0.04
C LEU A 84 3.38 -4.01 -0.31
N PHE A 85 4.27 -4.21 0.65
CA PHE A 85 5.26 -5.28 0.61
C PHE A 85 4.65 -6.58 1.11
N LEU A 86 4.91 -7.62 0.34
CA LEU A 86 4.55 -8.99 0.66
C LEU A 86 5.84 -9.78 0.93
N LYS A 87 5.79 -10.65 1.93
CA LYS A 87 6.91 -11.55 2.26
C LYS A 87 6.33 -12.94 2.40
N ASP A 88 6.98 -13.99 1.89
CA ASP A 88 6.52 -15.38 2.07
C ASP A 88 5.00 -15.58 1.85
N GLY A 89 4.48 -14.95 0.78
CA GLY A 89 3.07 -14.99 0.39
C GLY A 89 2.07 -14.27 1.30
N HIS A 90 2.50 -13.39 2.21
CA HIS A 90 1.61 -12.63 3.09
C HIS A 90 1.93 -11.13 3.17
N ILE A 91 0.91 -10.33 3.53
CA ILE A 91 1.04 -8.91 3.86
C ILE A 91 2.08 -8.74 4.97
N ASN A 92 3.09 -7.91 4.70
CA ASN A 92 4.19 -7.66 5.65
C ASN A 92 4.24 -6.18 6.07
N MET A 93 4.22 -5.25 5.12
CA MET A 93 4.43 -3.83 5.43
C MET A 93 3.77 -2.93 4.39
N LEU A 94 3.09 -1.86 4.85
CA LEU A 94 2.68 -0.75 4.01
C LEU A 94 3.71 0.38 4.15
N GLU A 95 4.21 0.87 3.04
CA GLU A 95 5.02 2.08 2.95
C GLU A 95 4.21 3.19 2.32
N GLY A 96 4.21 4.36 2.94
CA GLY A 96 3.78 5.62 2.33
C GLY A 96 4.96 6.58 2.25
N PHE A 97 5.17 7.19 1.09
CA PHE A 97 6.29 8.10 0.86
C PHE A 97 5.85 9.34 0.10
N THR A 98 6.47 10.48 0.37
CA THR A 98 6.38 11.68 -0.47
C THR A 98 7.50 11.70 -1.50
N TYR A 99 7.41 12.61 -2.47
CA TYR A 99 8.45 12.78 -3.48
C TYR A 99 9.54 13.76 -3.04
N ASP A 100 9.15 14.92 -2.51
CA ASP A 100 10.08 16.01 -2.14
C ASP A 100 9.65 16.80 -0.88
N ASP A 101 8.61 16.35 -0.17
CA ASP A 101 8.01 17.08 0.95
C ASP A 101 8.18 16.33 2.27
N PRO A 102 8.48 17.00 3.39
CA PRO A 102 8.45 16.33 4.70
C PRO A 102 7.04 15.83 5.02
N TRP A 103 6.95 14.63 5.57
CA TRP A 103 5.70 14.07 6.08
C TRP A 103 5.72 14.16 7.60
N HIS A 104 5.25 15.30 8.11
CA HIS A 104 5.37 15.62 9.53
C HIS A 104 4.48 14.77 10.43
N ASP A 105 3.30 14.36 9.96
CA ASP A 105 2.45 13.39 10.66
C ASP A 105 1.40 12.74 9.72
N PRO A 106 1.58 11.46 9.32
CA PRO A 106 0.61 10.74 8.50
C PRO A 106 -0.66 10.35 9.26
N ASP A 107 -0.65 10.35 10.59
CA ASP A 107 -1.85 10.06 11.38
C ASP A 107 -2.87 11.23 11.30
N LEU A 108 -2.43 12.43 10.88
CA LEU A 108 -3.26 13.64 10.69
C LEU A 108 -3.79 13.83 9.26
N ALA A 109 -3.50 12.91 8.34
CA ALA A 109 -4.03 12.97 6.98
C ALA A 109 -5.54 12.66 6.97
N GLU A 110 -6.33 13.66 7.32
CA GLU A 110 -7.80 13.62 7.39
C GLU A 110 -8.43 13.90 6.02
N ASP A 111 -7.80 14.78 5.23
CA ASP A 111 -8.25 15.20 3.91
C ASP A 111 -7.26 14.74 2.84
N PHE A 112 -7.68 13.77 2.04
CA PHE A 112 -6.89 13.20 0.95
C PHE A 112 -7.77 12.74 -0.22
N GLN A 113 -7.18 12.67 -1.41
CA GLN A 113 -7.80 12.12 -2.61
C GLN A 113 -6.91 11.04 -3.21
N LEU A 114 -7.43 9.80 -3.28
CA LEU A 114 -6.70 8.69 -3.86
C LEU A 114 -6.75 8.73 -5.39
N SER A 115 -5.68 8.27 -6.02
CA SER A 115 -5.64 8.02 -7.46
C SER A 115 -4.87 6.75 -7.78
N TYR A 116 -5.25 6.09 -8.88
CA TYR A 116 -4.49 4.97 -9.41
C TYR A 116 -3.51 5.45 -10.47
N HIS A 117 -2.30 4.91 -10.45
CA HIS A 117 -1.27 5.17 -11.44
C HIS A 117 -0.93 3.88 -12.19
N ASN A 118 -0.86 3.97 -13.52
CA ASN A 118 -0.11 2.99 -14.29
C ASN A 118 1.38 3.17 -13.94
N LEU A 119 2.13 2.09 -13.76
CA LEU A 119 3.55 2.07 -13.40
C LEU A 119 4.48 2.59 -14.53
N GLY A 120 4.13 3.74 -15.11
CA GLY A 120 4.79 4.51 -16.15
C GLY A 120 4.41 6.00 -15.98
N PRO A 121 4.58 6.87 -17.00
CA PRO A 121 4.22 8.28 -16.90
C PRO A 121 2.79 8.46 -16.34
N VAL A 122 2.62 9.43 -15.46
CA VAL A 122 1.46 9.60 -14.54
C VAL A 122 0.14 9.74 -15.31
N GLU A 123 -0.52 8.61 -15.58
CA GLU A 123 -1.93 8.57 -15.96
C GLU A 123 -2.76 8.34 -14.71
N ARG A 124 -3.45 9.38 -14.22
CA ARG A 124 -4.40 9.28 -13.10
C ARG A 124 -5.66 8.53 -13.53
N ARG A 125 -6.04 7.50 -12.78
CA ARG A 125 -7.28 6.72 -13.00
C ARG A 125 -8.10 6.64 -11.71
N THR A 126 -9.41 6.45 -11.89
CA THR A 126 -10.39 6.32 -10.79
C THR A 126 -10.79 4.87 -10.49
N GLN A 127 -10.34 3.90 -11.30
CA GLN A 127 -10.59 2.46 -11.12
C GLN A 127 -9.39 1.63 -11.58
N ARG A 128 -9.19 0.44 -11.00
CA ARG A 128 -8.19 -0.54 -11.45
C ARG A 128 -8.82 -1.58 -12.36
N ASP A 129 -8.39 -1.62 -13.61
CA ASP A 129 -8.69 -2.75 -14.50
C ASP A 129 -7.70 -3.90 -14.27
N ARG A 130 -8.02 -5.09 -14.80
CA ARG A 130 -7.18 -6.29 -14.65
C ARG A 130 -5.74 -6.10 -15.14
N ALA A 131 -5.54 -5.37 -16.22
CA ALA A 131 -4.20 -5.14 -16.76
C ALA A 131 -3.37 -4.22 -15.85
N THR A 132 -4.00 -3.21 -15.22
CA THR A 132 -3.39 -2.39 -14.19
C THR A 132 -3.04 -3.21 -12.93
N ILE A 133 -3.87 -4.18 -12.56
CA ILE A 133 -3.59 -5.10 -11.44
C ILE A 133 -2.36 -5.96 -11.74
N GLU A 134 -2.34 -6.65 -12.88
CA GLU A 134 -1.22 -7.54 -13.25
C GLU A 134 0.11 -6.78 -13.39
N LYS A 135 0.09 -5.55 -13.94
CA LYS A 135 1.27 -4.69 -13.97
C LYS A 135 1.78 -4.35 -12.57
N SER A 136 0.89 -4.15 -11.59
CA SER A 136 1.30 -3.83 -10.21
C SER A 136 2.11 -4.91 -9.53
N PHE A 137 1.98 -6.16 -9.97
CA PHE A 137 2.74 -7.30 -9.44
C PHE A 137 4.14 -7.43 -10.05
N SER A 138 4.40 -6.74 -11.17
CA SER A 138 5.60 -6.93 -11.99
C SER A 138 6.73 -5.94 -11.68
N VAL A 139 6.63 -5.17 -10.59
CA VAL A 139 7.66 -4.19 -10.23
C VAL A 139 8.82 -4.90 -9.55
N ASN A 140 9.84 -5.23 -10.33
CA ASN A 140 11.17 -5.48 -9.79
C ASN A 140 11.87 -4.13 -9.63
N TRP A 141 11.91 -3.59 -8.41
CA TRP A 141 12.84 -2.49 -8.13
C TRP A 141 14.27 -3.04 -8.17
N PRO A 142 15.23 -2.37 -8.84
CA PRO A 142 16.62 -2.75 -8.71
C PRO A 142 16.98 -2.73 -7.23
N LYS A 143 17.57 -3.81 -6.72
CA LYS A 143 18.11 -3.83 -5.35
C LYS A 143 18.95 -2.57 -5.19
N VAL A 144 18.59 -1.73 -4.22
CA VAL A 144 19.43 -0.61 -3.82
C VAL A 144 20.68 -1.27 -3.24
N ASN A 145 21.79 -1.17 -3.97
CA ASN A 145 23.09 -1.70 -3.54
C ASN A 145 23.62 -0.94 -2.32
#